data_AF-A0A0D7NI22-F1
#
_entry.id   AF-A0A0D7NI22-F1
#
_cell.length_a   1.000
_cell.length_b   1.000
_cell.length_c   1.000
_cell.angle_alpha   90.00
_cell.angle_beta   90.00
_cell.angle_gamma   90.00
#
_symmetry.space_group_name_H-M   'P 1'
#
loop_
_entity.id
_entity.type
_entity.pdbx_description
1 polymer ?
#
loop_
_entity_poly.entity_id
_entity_poly.type
_entity_poly.pdbx_seq_one_letter_code
_entity_poly.pdbx_strand_id
1 'polypeptide(L)'
;MAICACEVKLDGAPLGKILAGNYAYADRPAGRHELLVTELLFPGDTKREIVMESGRTQFYLIKSSPRHDATTGGAILGGLAGLAVVSVATAGEANPGPAELVPLDEATARTKLAELQAVD
;
A
#
# COMPACT_ATOMS: atom_id res chain seq x y z
N MET A 1 1.81 13.83 5.09
CA MET A 1 1.81 12.40 4.70
C MET A 1 1.42 11.59 5.91
N ALA A 2 0.23 11.00 5.87
CA ALA A 2 -0.24 10.12 6.93
C ALA A 2 0.52 8.78 6.87
N ILE A 3 0.70 8.13 8.02
CA ILE A 3 1.27 6.78 8.06
C ILE A 3 0.13 5.82 7.75
N CYS A 4 0.19 5.15 6.59
CA CYS A 4 -0.74 4.04 6.33
C CYS A 4 -0.32 2.85 7.19
N ALA A 5 -1.23 2.34 8.03
CA ALA A 5 -1.07 1.04 8.69
C ALA A 5 -1.54 -0.10 7.77
N CYS A 6 -1.01 -0.11 6.55
CA CYS A 6 -1.46 -0.91 5.42
C CYS A 6 -1.22 -2.40 5.67
N GLU A 7 -2.27 -3.22 5.57
CA GLU A 7 -2.16 -4.67 5.48
C GLU A 7 -2.03 -5.06 4.01
N VAL A 8 -0.97 -5.81 3.70
CA VAL A 8 -0.68 -6.31 2.36
C VAL A 8 -1.06 -7.77 2.27
N LYS A 9 -1.80 -8.14 1.21
CA LYS A 9 -2.16 -9.52 0.89
C LYS A 9 -1.72 -9.86 -0.52
N LEU A 10 -1.25 -11.10 -0.69
CA LEU A 10 -0.85 -11.66 -1.98
C LEU A 10 -1.64 -12.95 -2.21
N ASP A 11 -2.46 -12.95 -3.26
CA ASP A 11 -3.42 -14.01 -3.57
C ASP A 11 -4.38 -14.30 -2.40
N GLY A 12 -4.81 -13.24 -1.70
CA GLY A 12 -5.66 -13.32 -0.52
C GLY A 12 -4.95 -13.72 0.78
N ALA A 13 -3.71 -14.23 0.73
CA ALA A 13 -2.93 -14.56 1.92
C ALA A 13 -2.24 -13.30 2.49
N PRO A 14 -2.32 -13.04 3.80
CA PRO A 14 -1.67 -11.87 4.41
C PRO A 14 -0.13 -12.02 4.36
N LEU A 15 0.53 -11.01 3.81
CA LEU A 15 2.00 -10.84 3.88
C LEU A 15 2.43 -10.13 5.16
N GLY A 16 1.54 -9.31 5.72
CA GLY A 16 1.77 -8.59 6.97
C GLY A 16 1.31 -7.14 6.91
N LYS A 17 1.50 -6.44 8.02
CA LYS A 17 1.29 -4.99 8.11
C LYS A 17 2.59 -4.27 7.78
N ILE A 18 2.57 -3.43 6.77
CA ILE A 18 3.71 -2.57 6.40
C ILE A 18 3.49 -1.19 7.01
N LEU A 19 4.34 -0.86 7.98
CA LEU A 19 4.47 0.48 8.56
C LEU A 19 5.68 1.19 7.93
N ALA A 20 5.75 2.50 8.09
CA ALA A 20 6.93 3.27 7.67
C ALA A 20 8.19 2.68 8.32
N GLY A 21 9.18 2.31 7.50
CA GLY A 21 10.42 1.67 7.95
C GLY A 21 10.43 0.14 7.86
N ASN A 22 9.29 -0.50 7.58
CA ASN A 22 9.21 -1.96 7.51
C ASN A 22 9.05 -2.46 6.07
N TYR A 23 9.39 -3.72 5.86
CA TYR A 23 9.14 -4.42 4.59
C TYR A 23 8.59 -5.82 4.86
N ALA A 24 7.91 -6.39 3.87
CA ALA A 24 7.48 -7.79 3.86
C ALA A 24 7.85 -8.41 2.51
N TYR A 25 8.09 -9.72 2.51
CA TYR A 25 8.41 -10.48 1.31
C TYR A 25 7.72 -11.84 1.35
N ALA A 26 7.45 -12.40 0.17
CA ALA A 26 7.03 -13.78 0.02
C ALA A 26 7.48 -14.32 -1.33
N ASP A 27 7.85 -15.59 -1.32
CA ASP A 27 8.13 -16.33 -2.55
C ASP A 27 6.84 -16.93 -3.09
N ARG A 28 6.63 -16.72 -4.40
CA ARG A 28 5.52 -17.30 -5.16
C ARG A 28 6.04 -17.94 -6.45
N PRO A 29 5.36 -19.00 -6.94
CA PRO A 29 5.63 -19.53 -8.28
C PRO A 29 5.50 -18.44 -9.34
N ALA A 30 6.08 -18.65 -10.53
CA ALA A 30 5.81 -17.79 -11.66
C ALA A 30 4.32 -17.86 -12.06
N GLY A 31 3.72 -16.75 -12.44
CA GLY A 31 2.30 -16.67 -12.75
C GLY A 31 1.69 -15.30 -12.52
N ARG A 32 0.35 -15.24 -12.65
CA ARG A 32 -0.43 -14.06 -12.28
C ARG A 32 -0.74 -14.13 -10.79
N HIS A 33 -0.49 -13.01 -10.11
CA HIS A 33 -0.78 -12.84 -8.70
C HIS A 33 -1.56 -11.56 -8.47
N GLU A 34 -2.44 -11.57 -7.47
CA GLU A 34 -3.16 -10.37 -7.04
C GLU A 34 -2.49 -9.80 -5.80
N LEU A 35 -2.01 -8.56 -5.91
CA LEU A 35 -1.54 -7.77 -4.78
C LEU A 35 -2.67 -6.85 -4.31
N LEU A 36 -3.02 -6.97 -3.03
CA LEU A 36 -4.08 -6.21 -2.38
C LEU A 36 -3.50 -5.45 -1.19
N VAL A 37 -3.76 -4.14 -1.12
CA VAL A 37 -3.42 -3.32 0.04
C VAL A 37 -4.70 -2.75 0.65
N THR A 38 -4.89 -3.05 1.93
CA THR A 38 -6.08 -2.68 2.70
C THR A 38 -5.68 -1.94 3.96
N GLU A 39 -6.60 -1.18 4.54
CA GLU A 39 -6.40 -0.57 5.85
C GLU A 39 -7.70 -0.58 6.63
N LEU A 40 -7.59 -0.86 7.93
CA LEU A 40 -8.75 -0.98 8.80
C LEU A 40 -9.53 0.36 8.84
N LEU A 41 -10.84 0.28 8.60
CA LEU A 41 -11.76 1.44 8.53
C LEU A 41 -11.53 2.40 7.35
N PHE A 42 -10.59 2.12 6.44
CA PHE A 42 -10.46 2.89 5.21
C PHE A 42 -11.47 2.40 4.16
N PRO A 43 -12.24 3.30 3.51
CA PRO A 43 -13.25 2.89 2.53
C PRO A 43 -12.62 2.59 1.17
N GLY A 44 -12.24 1.34 0.95
CA GLY A 44 -11.75 0.81 -0.34
C GLY A 44 -10.37 0.18 -0.24
N ASP A 45 -9.95 -0.49 -1.31
CA ASP A 45 -8.68 -1.23 -1.38
C ASP A 45 -7.86 -0.82 -2.60
N THR A 46 -6.54 -0.95 -2.51
CA THR A 46 -5.65 -0.85 -3.66
C THR A 46 -5.40 -2.25 -4.21
N LYS A 47 -5.84 -2.51 -5.45
CA LYS A 47 -5.65 -3.79 -6.14
C LYS A 47 -4.70 -3.64 -7.32
N ARG A 48 -3.79 -4.60 -7.46
CA ARG A 48 -2.87 -4.67 -8.61
C ARG A 48 -2.61 -6.11 -9.01
N GLU A 49 -2.91 -6.45 -10.26
CA GLU A 49 -2.43 -7.69 -10.85
C GLU A 49 -0.95 -7.55 -11.20
N ILE A 50 -0.15 -8.54 -10.80
CA ILE A 50 1.27 -8.62 -11.11
C ILE A 50 1.54 -9.93 -11.84
N VAL A 51 2.43 -9.91 -12.82
CA VAL A 51 2.88 -11.12 -13.53
C VAL A 51 4.30 -11.41 -13.08
N MET A 52 4.48 -12.46 -12.29
CA MET A 52 5.79 -12.90 -11.81
C MET A 52 6.41 -13.89 -12.78
N GLU A 53 7.70 -13.70 -13.06
CA GLU A 53 8.51 -14.60 -13.89
C GLU A 53 9.54 -15.32 -13.02
N SER A 54 9.89 -16.54 -13.40
CA SER A 54 10.84 -17.35 -12.63
C SER A 54 12.19 -16.65 -12.52
N GLY A 55 12.74 -16.60 -11.30
CA GLY A 55 14.02 -15.98 -11.00
C GLY A 55 14.01 -14.44 -10.97
N ARG A 56 12.86 -13.78 -11.12
CA ARG A 56 12.74 -12.32 -10.99
C ARG A 56 11.99 -11.93 -9.71
N THR A 57 12.56 -11.00 -8.96
CA THR A 57 11.90 -10.39 -7.80
C THR A 57 11.22 -9.09 -8.22
N GLN A 58 9.96 -8.89 -7.83
CA GLN A 58 9.26 -7.63 -8.04
C GLN A 58 9.28 -6.81 -6.76
N PHE A 59 9.67 -5.53 -6.88
CA PHE A 59 9.79 -4.63 -5.75
C PHE A 59 8.74 -3.52 -5.86
N TYR A 60 8.05 -3.26 -4.75
CA TYR A 60 7.07 -2.18 -4.64
C TYR A 60 7.34 -1.34 -3.40
N LEU A 61 7.42 -0.03 -3.59
CA LEU A 61 7.33 0.94 -2.50
C LEU A 61 5.86 1.26 -2.25
N ILE A 62 5.44 1.11 -1.00
CA ILE A 62 4.10 1.49 -0.54
C ILE A 62 4.14 2.93 -0.03
N LYS A 63 3.30 3.80 -0.59
CA LYS A 63 3.09 5.18 -0.13
C LYS A 63 1.63 5.39 0.25
N SER A 64 1.33 6.27 1.20
CA SER A 64 -0.06 6.69 1.41
C SER A 64 -0.59 7.36 0.14
N SER A 65 -1.83 7.06 -0.21
CA SER A 65 -2.46 7.71 -1.36
C SER A 65 -2.91 9.14 -1.01
N PRO A 66 -3.07 10.04 -1.99
CA PRO A 66 -3.65 11.36 -1.74
C PRO A 66 -5.04 11.29 -1.08
N ARG A 67 -5.82 10.25 -1.41
CA ARG A 67 -7.12 10.00 -0.79
C ARG A 67 -6.95 9.60 0.68
N HIS A 68 -5.98 8.75 1.00
CA HIS A 68 -5.66 8.38 2.38
C HIS A 68 -5.26 9.59 3.22
N ASP A 69 -4.36 10.42 2.69
CA ASP A 69 -3.92 11.66 3.33
C ASP A 69 -5.10 12.62 3.58
N ALA A 70 -5.98 12.81 2.59
CA ALA A 70 -7.16 13.67 2.70
C ALA A 70 -8.21 13.11 3.69
N THR A 71 -8.45 11.79 3.65
CA THR A 71 -9.41 11.09 4.52
C THR A 71 -8.95 11.15 5.97
N THR A 72 -7.67 10.92 6.22
CA THR A 72 -7.05 11.06 7.55
C THR A 72 -7.13 12.51 8.03
N GLY A 73 -6.82 13.48 7.18
CA GLY A 73 -6.96 14.91 7.50
C GLY A 73 -8.41 15.30 7.84
N GLY A 74 -9.39 14.82 7.07
CA GLY A 74 -10.81 15.05 7.32
C GLY A 74 -11.29 14.44 8.63
N ALA A 75 -10.83 13.24 8.98
CA ALA A 75 -11.14 12.61 10.26
C ALA A 75 -10.54 13.37 11.45
N ILE A 76 -9.30 13.88 11.33
CA ILE A 76 -8.66 14.69 12.37
C ILE A 76 -9.41 16.02 12.59
N LEU A 77 -9.82 16.67 11.50
CA LEU A 77 -10.46 18.00 11.57
C LEU A 77 -11.94 17.96 11.96
N GLY A 78 -12.66 16.91 11.59
CA GLY A 78 -14.13 16.85 11.70
C GLY A 78 -14.68 15.53 12.24
N GLY A 79 -13.85 14.64 12.77
CA GLY A 79 -14.27 13.32 13.24
C GLY A 79 -14.93 12.47 12.15
N LEU A 80 -15.92 11.65 12.54
CA LEU A 80 -16.65 10.78 11.60
C LEU A 80 -17.42 11.57 10.53
N ALA A 81 -17.88 12.80 10.83
CA ALA A 81 -18.56 13.65 9.86
C ALA A 81 -17.59 14.15 8.78
N GLY A 82 -16.39 14.60 9.18
CA GLY A 82 -15.32 14.97 8.25
C GLY A 82 -14.86 13.80 7.38
N LEU A 83 -14.73 12.61 7.98
CA LEU A 83 -14.43 11.36 7.26
C LEU A 83 -15.49 11.06 6.18
N ALA A 84 -16.77 11.12 6.53
CA ALA A 84 -17.87 10.83 5.61
C ALA A 84 -17.91 11.80 4.42
N VAL A 85 -17.76 13.10 4.67
CA VAL A 85 -17.77 14.14 3.62
C VAL A 85 -16.62 13.93 2.64
N VAL A 86 -15.40 13.70 3.13
CA VAL A 86 -14.23 13.46 2.26
C VAL A 86 -14.37 12.15 1.50
N SER A 87 -14.91 11.10 2.14
CA SER A 87 -15.13 9.80 1.49
C SER A 87 -16.09 9.90 0.30
N VAL A 88 -17.18 10.65 0.44
CA VAL A 88 -18.15 10.92 -0.64
C VAL A 88 -17.51 11.77 -1.74
N ALA A 89 -16.79 12.83 -1.38
CA ALA A 89 -16.14 13.72 -2.34
C ALA A 89 -15.06 13.01 -3.18
N THR A 90 -14.42 11.98 -2.62
CA THR A 90 -13.30 11.26 -3.25
C THR A 90 -13.71 9.95 -3.93
N ALA A 91 -15.00 9.58 -3.92
CA ALA A 91 -15.47 8.30 -4.48
C ALA A 91 -15.47 8.20 -6.03
N GLY A 92 -15.09 9.27 -6.76
CA GLY A 92 -15.05 9.33 -8.23
C GLY A 92 -13.92 8.54 -8.89
N GLU A 93 -13.90 8.45 -10.23
CA GLU A 93 -13.21 7.41 -11.05
C GLU A 93 -11.71 7.12 -10.78
N ALA A 94 -10.93 7.99 -10.14
CA ALA A 94 -9.54 7.67 -9.80
C ALA A 94 -9.40 6.85 -8.50
N ASN A 95 -10.48 6.75 -7.72
CA ASN A 95 -10.59 6.36 -6.31
C ASN A 95 -9.50 5.41 -5.76
N PRO A 96 -8.29 5.90 -5.42
CA PRO A 96 -7.24 5.01 -4.99
C PRO A 96 -7.58 4.48 -3.59
N GLY A 97 -7.21 3.22 -3.33
CA GLY A 97 -7.28 2.64 -1.99
C GLY A 97 -6.33 3.36 -1.01
N PRO A 98 -6.04 2.76 0.15
CA PRO A 98 -5.27 3.44 1.20
C PRO A 98 -3.82 3.75 0.79
N ALA A 99 -3.30 3.07 -0.24
CA ALA A 99 -1.93 3.25 -0.69
C ALA A 99 -1.75 3.25 -2.20
N GLU A 100 -0.63 3.82 -2.63
CA GLU A 100 -0.08 3.66 -3.96
C GLU A 100 1.04 2.61 -3.96
N LEU A 101 1.02 1.74 -4.98
CA LEU A 101 2.06 0.75 -5.23
C LEU A 101 3.00 1.25 -6.31
N VAL A 102 4.15 1.78 -5.91
CA VAL A 102 5.16 2.31 -6.83
C VAL A 102 6.16 1.19 -7.17
N PRO A 103 6.24 0.72 -8.42
CA PRO A 103 7.22 -0.28 -8.81
C PRO A 103 8.63 0.30 -8.72
N LEU A 104 9.57 -0.49 -8.21
CA LEU A 104 10.98 -0.12 -8.16
C LEU A 104 11.80 -1.06 -9.04
N ASP A 105 12.86 -0.54 -9.65
CA ASP A 105 13.93 -1.38 -10.18
C ASP A 105 14.74 -2.01 -9.03
N GLU A 106 15.45 -3.08 -9.34
CA GLU A 106 16.20 -3.84 -8.34
C GLU A 106 17.30 -3.02 -7.64
N ALA A 107 17.99 -2.12 -8.35
CA ALA A 107 19.06 -1.33 -7.77
C ALA A 107 18.51 -0.32 -6.74
N THR A 108 17.43 0.37 -7.10
CA THR A 108 16.71 1.27 -6.20
C THR A 108 16.14 0.52 -5.01
N ALA A 109 15.53 -0.64 -5.23
CA ALA A 109 14.94 -1.44 -4.17
C ALA A 109 15.99 -1.95 -3.18
N ARG A 110 17.13 -2.48 -3.67
CA ARG A 110 18.24 -2.93 -2.82
C ARG A 110 18.80 -1.79 -1.97
N THR A 111 18.93 -0.59 -2.55
CA THR A 111 19.37 0.60 -1.80
C THR A 111 18.40 0.92 -0.67
N LYS A 112 17.09 0.94 -0.96
CA LYS A 112 16.05 1.20 0.05
C LYS A 112 16.02 0.13 1.13
N LEU A 113 16.14 -1.16 0.78
CA LEU A 113 16.19 -2.24 1.75
C LEU A 113 17.43 -2.14 2.65
N ALA A 114 18.58 -1.76 2.09
CA ALA A 114 19.79 -1.53 2.87
C ALA A 114 19.63 -0.34 3.85
N GLU A 115 18.96 0.73 3.43
CA GLU A 115 18.61 1.85 4.33
C GLU A 115 17.72 1.38 5.49
N LEU A 116 16.74 0.50 5.23
CA LEU A 116 15.86 -0.04 6.28
C LEU A 116 16.63 -0.92 7.27
N GLN A 117 17.51 -1.78 6.78
CA GLN A 117 18.33 -2.66 7.62
C GLN A 117 19.38 -1.90 8.45
N ALA A 118 19.77 -0.69 8.05
CA ALA A 118 20.75 0.10 8.77
C ALA A 118 20.16 0.86 9.98
N VAL A 119 18.83 0.84 10.16
CA VAL A 119 18.12 1.53 11.24
C VAL A 119 17.74 0.58 12.39
N ASP A 120 17.98 -0.73 12.24
CA ASP A 120 17.87 -1.75 13.30
C ASP A 120 19.12 -1.82 14.20
#